data_AF-A0A2P4T979-F1
#
_entry.id   AF-A0A2P4T979-F1
#
_cell.length_a   1.000
_cell.length_b   1.000
_cell.length_c   1.000
_cell.angle_alpha   90.00
_cell.angle_beta   90.00
_cell.angle_gamma   90.00
#
_symmetry.space_group_name_H-M   'P 1'
#
loop_
_entity.id
_entity.type
_entity.pdbx_description
1 polymer ?
#
loop_
_entity_poly.entity_id
_entity_poly.type
_entity_poly.pdbx_seq_one_letter_code
_entity_poly.pdbx_strand_id
1 'polypeptide(L)'
;YYLPSKFSKCDIEEYHEFLNSGGGACLFNKPTKLKKQQLWSKYDNDLISDCALQLLDPPECGNGFVEDGEECDCGTTAECASEGGECCNTCTLTAGSQCSNGLCCRKCRFEPKGVLCREAVNDCDIAENCTGNSSQCSPNIHKMDGYSCDNRQGICFGGRCKTRDRQCKYIWGEILIKTILQSSAACLQTMILHLTDWEALLTIMVHPCFPGLGFSKSSSPEKRFVSISEVSAADRYCYEKLNIEGTEKGNCGRDKDSWIQCNKQDVLCGYLLCSNISSVPRLGELDGEITSSVLQFGKVYTCSGGHVKIDEETDLGYVENGTPCGPNMVCLDHRCLPIESFNFSTCPGTTDTQICSGHGVCCYTLLSFVLAEYTVCSNEIKCVCDRFWGGDDCSSRIKDDVYFYKDAINKGVVSTNIIIGAIAGTILVLALVLGITAWGYNKNFIRYMFYCPCVLHTDNVIIFLSLLFLWKETTEDRGNIGGNRKKVRGKRFRPRSNSTE
;
A
#
# COMPACT_ATOMS: atom_id res chain seq x y z
N TYR A 1 -32.21 -14.63 28.81
CA TYR A 1 -31.79 -13.56 27.89
C TYR A 1 -30.32 -13.77 27.58
N TYR A 2 -29.99 -14.01 26.31
CA TYR A 2 -28.61 -14.06 25.86
C TYR A 2 -28.24 -12.65 25.40
N LEU A 3 -27.31 -12.01 26.10
CA LEU A 3 -26.74 -10.74 25.69
C LEU A 3 -25.50 -11.04 24.84
N PRO A 4 -25.50 -10.75 23.53
CA PRO A 4 -24.34 -10.99 22.69
C PRO A 4 -23.16 -10.13 23.15
N SER A 5 -21.97 -10.72 23.23
CA SER A 5 -20.75 -10.08 23.72
C SER A 5 -19.56 -10.23 22.77
N LYS A 6 -19.79 -10.76 21.56
CA LYS A 6 -18.74 -11.03 20.56
C LYS A 6 -19.24 -10.68 19.17
N PHE A 7 -18.35 -10.11 18.37
CA PHE A 7 -18.53 -9.92 16.94
C PHE A 7 -18.32 -11.24 16.17
N SER A 8 -19.00 -11.36 15.04
CA SER A 8 -18.77 -12.42 14.06
C SER A 8 -17.47 -12.17 13.30
N LYS A 9 -16.97 -13.20 12.60
CA LYS A 9 -15.81 -13.04 11.71
C LYS A 9 -16.12 -12.09 10.54
N CYS A 10 -17.37 -12.11 10.05
CA CYS A 10 -17.81 -11.22 8.98
C CYS A 10 -17.75 -9.77 9.43
N ASP A 11 -18.19 -9.46 10.65
CA ASP A 11 -18.17 -8.10 11.20
C ASP A 11 -16.73 -7.56 11.27
N ILE A 12 -15.77 -8.43 11.63
CA ILE A 12 -14.34 -8.09 11.66
C ILE A 12 -13.81 -7.83 10.24
N GLU A 13 -14.15 -8.69 9.28
CA GLU A 13 -13.77 -8.51 7.86
C GLU A 13 -14.33 -7.19 7.30
N GLU A 14 -15.60 -6.87 7.56
CA GLU A 14 -16.25 -5.62 7.13
C GLU A 14 -15.65 -4.38 7.79
N TYR A 15 -15.28 -4.46 9.08
CA TYR A 15 -14.59 -3.37 9.76
C TYR A 15 -13.21 -3.11 9.14
N HIS A 16 -12.45 -4.16 8.80
CA HIS A 16 -11.19 -4.00 8.09
C HIS A 16 -11.37 -3.44 6.68
N GLU A 17 -12.40 -3.87 5.93
CA GLU A 17 -12.74 -3.30 4.63
C GLU A 17 -13.08 -1.80 4.75
N PHE A 18 -13.82 -1.39 5.78
CA PHE A 18 -14.11 0.01 6.06
C PHE A 18 -12.83 0.82 6.28
N LEU A 19 -11.91 0.36 7.13
CA LEU A 19 -10.63 1.04 7.37
C LEU A 19 -9.77 1.09 6.10
N ASN A 20 -9.65 -0.02 5.38
CA ASN A 20 -8.89 -0.10 4.13
C ASN A 20 -9.50 0.74 3.01
N SER A 21 -10.81 1.00 3.06
CA SER A 21 -11.48 1.92 2.13
C SER A 21 -11.16 3.39 2.41
N GLY A 22 -10.44 3.70 3.49
CA GLY A 22 -10.08 5.05 3.94
C GLY A 22 -10.99 5.62 5.03
N GLY A 23 -11.89 4.80 5.59
CA GLY A 23 -12.76 5.18 6.69
C GLY A 23 -12.03 5.23 8.04
N GLY A 24 -12.56 6.01 8.98
CA GLY A 24 -12.10 5.96 10.38
C GLY A 24 -10.76 6.65 10.67
N ALA A 25 -10.33 7.61 9.85
CA ALA A 25 -9.07 8.33 10.06
C ALA A 25 -8.93 8.94 11.47
N CYS A 26 -10.01 9.46 12.05
CA CYS A 26 -10.03 10.02 13.40
C CYS A 26 -9.94 8.99 14.55
N LEU A 27 -9.85 7.68 14.25
CA LEU A 27 -9.77 6.62 15.25
C LEU A 27 -8.33 6.25 15.64
N PHE A 28 -7.32 6.85 14.98
CA PHE A 28 -5.91 6.49 15.17
C PHE A 28 -5.20 7.34 16.23
N ASN A 29 -5.85 8.39 16.76
CA ASN A 29 -5.28 9.19 17.84
C ASN A 29 -5.59 8.60 19.22
N LYS A 30 -4.57 8.11 19.90
CA LYS A 30 -4.69 7.69 21.30
C LYS A 30 -5.03 8.90 22.20
N PRO A 31 -6.13 8.88 22.97
CA PRO A 31 -6.51 9.99 23.84
C PRO A 31 -5.49 10.24 24.97
N THR A 32 -5.32 11.51 25.37
CA THR A 32 -4.57 11.95 26.57
C THR A 32 -5.37 12.97 27.36
N LYS A 33 -5.15 13.11 28.68
CA LYS A 33 -5.93 14.03 29.56
C LYS A 33 -5.90 15.51 29.12
N LEU A 34 -4.81 16.00 28.54
CA LEU A 34 -4.68 17.38 28.03
C LEU A 34 -5.68 17.73 26.90
N LYS A 35 -6.01 16.81 26.00
CA LYS A 35 -7.05 17.03 24.98
C LYS A 35 -8.47 16.96 25.57
N LYS A 36 -8.66 16.25 26.68
CA LYS A 36 -9.96 16.06 27.35
C LYS A 36 -10.45 17.35 28.03
N GLN A 37 -9.58 18.09 28.73
CA GLN A 37 -9.96 19.38 29.34
C GLN A 37 -10.37 20.45 28.31
N GLN A 38 -9.75 20.45 27.13
CA GLN A 38 -10.11 21.37 26.05
C GLN A 38 -11.48 21.01 25.43
N LEU A 39 -11.79 19.72 25.24
CA LEU A 39 -13.09 19.24 24.75
C LEU A 39 -14.23 19.53 25.74
N TRP A 40 -13.98 19.39 27.05
CA TRP A 40 -14.94 19.72 28.12
C TRP A 40 -15.36 21.19 28.12
N SER A 41 -14.50 22.10 27.63
CA SER A 41 -14.82 23.54 27.57
C SER A 41 -15.70 23.94 26.37
N LYS A 42 -15.92 23.05 25.40
CA LYS A 42 -16.52 23.39 24.09
C LYS A 42 -17.98 22.96 23.91
N TYR A 43 -18.49 22.02 24.69
CA TYR A 43 -19.85 21.49 24.55
C TYR A 43 -20.70 21.78 25.81
N ASP A 44 -21.86 22.41 25.61
CA ASP A 44 -22.86 22.62 26.65
C ASP A 44 -23.36 21.28 27.23
N ASN A 45 -23.56 21.28 28.54
CA ASN A 45 -23.58 20.14 29.47
C ASN A 45 -24.70 19.08 29.33
N ASP A 46 -25.49 19.02 28.24
CA ASP A 46 -26.75 18.24 28.23
C ASP A 46 -26.78 16.99 27.32
N LEU A 47 -25.66 16.58 26.71
CA LEU A 47 -25.63 15.35 25.86
C LEU A 47 -24.35 14.53 26.02
N ILE A 48 -23.90 14.36 27.27
CA ILE A 48 -22.78 13.46 27.57
C ILE A 48 -23.33 12.03 27.63
N SER A 49 -23.04 11.22 26.61
CA SER A 49 -23.30 9.78 26.69
C SER A 49 -22.35 9.13 27.69
N ASP A 50 -22.81 8.10 28.39
CA ASP A 50 -22.08 7.37 29.45
C ASP A 50 -20.66 6.89 29.03
N CYS A 51 -20.38 6.80 27.73
CA CYS A 51 -19.06 6.41 27.20
C CYS A 51 -17.98 7.49 27.40
N ALA A 52 -18.36 8.77 27.46
CA ALA A 52 -17.41 9.85 27.79
C ALA A 52 -17.03 9.87 29.28
N LEU A 53 -17.76 9.16 30.14
CA LEU A 53 -17.56 9.18 31.59
C LEU A 53 -16.43 8.25 32.07
N GLN A 54 -16.16 7.13 31.38
CA GLN A 54 -15.11 6.15 31.76
C GLN A 54 -13.67 6.69 31.64
N LEU A 55 -13.48 7.86 31.05
CA LEU A 55 -12.17 8.49 30.84
C LEU A 55 -11.94 9.71 31.75
N LEU A 56 -12.87 9.96 32.67
CA LEU A 56 -12.81 10.92 33.79
C LEU A 56 -12.44 10.23 35.11
N ASP A 57 -12.25 8.92 35.09
CA ASP A 57 -11.83 8.16 36.25
C ASP A 57 -10.42 8.60 36.73
N PRO A 58 -10.12 8.41 38.02
CA PRO A 58 -8.79 8.65 38.56
C PRO A 58 -7.72 7.89 37.74
N PRO A 59 -6.49 8.43 37.60
CA PRO A 59 -5.41 7.75 36.90
C PRO A 59 -5.23 6.30 37.37
N GLU A 60 -5.20 5.34 36.44
CA GLU A 60 -5.04 3.92 36.73
C GLU A 60 -3.88 3.32 35.92
N CYS A 61 -2.76 3.10 36.61
CA CYS A 61 -1.59 2.46 36.02
C CYS A 61 -1.88 1.03 35.56
N GLY A 62 -1.69 0.76 34.26
CA GLY A 62 -1.87 -0.54 33.64
C GLY A 62 -3.15 -0.66 32.80
N ASN A 63 -3.87 0.47 32.60
CA ASN A 63 -5.01 0.55 31.69
C ASN A 63 -4.59 0.81 30.23
N GLY A 64 -3.31 1.06 30.00
CA GLY A 64 -2.72 1.28 28.69
C GLY A 64 -2.83 2.72 28.21
N PHE A 65 -3.25 3.69 29.02
CA PHE A 65 -3.34 5.09 28.67
C PHE A 65 -2.39 5.91 29.55
N VAL A 66 -1.57 6.78 28.96
CA VAL A 66 -0.69 7.64 29.75
C VAL A 66 -1.51 8.79 30.34
N GLU A 67 -1.66 8.78 31.66
CA GLU A 67 -2.46 9.75 32.42
C GLU A 67 -1.62 10.71 33.27
N ASP A 68 -2.28 11.67 33.94
CA ASP A 68 -1.58 12.65 34.77
C ASP A 68 -0.84 11.97 35.93
N GLY A 69 0.48 12.11 35.96
CA GLY A 69 1.36 11.48 36.95
C GLY A 69 2.10 10.24 36.44
N GLU A 70 1.81 9.79 35.22
CA GLU A 70 2.45 8.63 34.58
C GLU A 70 3.37 9.07 33.43
N GLU A 71 4.49 8.39 33.27
CA GLU A 71 5.42 8.63 32.14
C GLU A 71 5.21 7.63 31.00
N CYS A 72 4.64 6.46 31.31
CA CYS A 72 4.38 5.38 30.38
C CYS A 72 3.25 4.49 30.90
N ASP A 73 2.54 3.84 29.98
CA ASP A 73 1.62 2.75 30.30
C ASP A 73 1.60 1.75 29.12
N CYS A 74 2.09 0.54 29.39
CA CYS A 74 2.16 -0.56 28.42
C CYS A 74 0.94 -1.49 28.46
N GLY A 75 -0.06 -1.17 29.29
CA GLY A 75 -1.28 -1.95 29.46
C GLY A 75 -1.19 -2.95 30.60
N THR A 76 -1.93 -4.04 30.47
CA THR A 76 -1.93 -5.12 31.44
C THR A 76 -0.55 -5.80 31.52
N THR A 77 -0.29 -6.55 32.60
CA THR A 77 0.98 -7.28 32.76
C THR A 77 1.29 -8.20 31.56
N ALA A 78 0.26 -8.79 30.94
CA ALA A 78 0.43 -9.63 29.76
C ALA A 78 0.80 -8.83 28.50
N GLU A 79 0.19 -7.65 28.31
CA GLU A 79 0.49 -6.76 27.18
C GLU A 79 1.89 -6.14 27.33
N CYS A 80 2.25 -5.68 28.54
CA CYS A 80 3.58 -5.19 28.85
C CYS A 80 4.69 -6.24 28.60
N ALA A 81 4.40 -7.52 28.83
CA ALA A 81 5.33 -8.60 28.52
C ALA A 81 5.56 -8.77 27.01
N SER A 82 4.59 -8.39 26.18
CA SER A 82 4.71 -8.43 24.72
C SER A 82 5.41 -7.19 24.15
N GLU A 83 5.12 -6.00 24.69
CA GLU A 83 5.71 -4.74 24.25
C GLU A 83 5.80 -3.74 25.42
N GLY A 84 6.95 -3.11 25.60
CA GLY A 84 7.13 -1.96 26.48
C GLY A 84 7.44 -2.24 27.95
N GLY A 85 7.33 -3.48 28.44
CA GLY A 85 7.68 -3.85 29.81
C GLY A 85 9.17 -3.73 30.17
N GLU A 86 10.08 -3.81 29.20
CA GLU A 86 11.51 -3.52 29.43
C GLU A 86 11.77 -2.02 29.68
N CYS A 87 10.85 -1.18 29.19
CA CYS A 87 10.99 0.27 29.14
C CYS A 87 10.15 0.98 30.21
N CYS A 88 9.14 0.31 30.77
CA CYS A 88 8.16 0.87 31.69
C CYS A 88 8.01 -0.02 32.92
N ASN A 89 8.15 0.58 34.11
CA ASN A 89 7.99 -0.11 35.39
C ASN A 89 7.15 0.75 36.33
N THR A 90 6.01 0.25 36.79
CA THR A 90 5.08 1.01 37.67
C THR A 90 4.73 2.38 37.07
N CYS A 91 4.40 2.39 35.78
CA CYS A 91 4.08 3.58 34.98
C CYS A 91 5.14 4.69 34.98
N THR A 92 6.39 4.32 35.24
CA THR A 92 7.57 5.18 35.18
C THR A 92 8.56 4.59 34.17
N LEU A 93 9.22 5.44 33.38
CA LEU A 93 10.19 4.96 32.41
C LEU A 93 11.44 4.42 33.11
N THR A 94 12.00 3.33 32.58
CA THR A 94 13.27 2.79 33.06
C THR A 94 14.45 3.70 32.68
N ALA A 95 15.57 3.59 33.38
CA ALA A 95 16.72 4.47 33.18
C ALA A 95 17.23 4.40 31.72
N GLY A 96 17.22 5.55 31.04
CA GLY A 96 17.65 5.67 29.65
C GLY A 96 16.57 5.38 28.60
N SER A 97 15.34 5.08 29.03
CA SER A 97 14.19 4.92 28.14
C SER A 97 13.59 6.28 27.76
N GLN A 98 13.16 6.42 26.51
CA GLN A 98 12.45 7.59 25.98
C GLN A 98 10.97 7.30 25.70
N CYS A 99 10.64 6.03 25.52
CA CYS A 99 9.29 5.54 25.23
C CYS A 99 9.14 4.13 25.77
N SER A 100 7.89 3.67 25.88
CA SER A 100 7.57 2.29 26.26
C SER A 100 7.02 1.48 25.08
N ASN A 101 5.90 1.91 24.51
CA ASN A 101 5.17 1.22 23.45
C ASN A 101 4.79 2.20 22.32
N GLY A 102 4.40 1.63 21.17
CA GLY A 102 3.86 2.34 20.02
C GLY A 102 4.69 2.21 18.75
N LEU A 103 4.07 2.48 17.59
CA LEU A 103 4.67 2.27 16.26
C LEU A 103 5.96 3.05 16.01
N CYS A 104 6.21 4.13 16.74
CA CYS A 104 7.42 4.95 16.66
C CYS A 104 8.36 4.74 17.87
N CYS A 105 8.21 3.65 18.61
CA CYS A 105 9.10 3.24 19.69
C CYS A 105 9.82 1.94 19.32
N ARG A 106 11.15 1.95 19.38
CA ARG A 106 11.94 0.74 19.16
C ARG A 106 13.04 0.65 20.19
N LYS A 107 13.06 -0.47 20.94
CA LYS A 107 14.03 -0.71 22.02
C LYS A 107 14.12 0.47 23.00
N CYS A 108 12.97 0.92 23.48
CA CYS A 108 12.83 2.05 24.41
C CYS A 108 13.34 3.41 23.89
N ARG A 109 13.54 3.57 22.58
CA ARG A 109 13.98 4.82 21.94
C ARG A 109 13.01 5.24 20.84
N PHE A 110 12.88 6.54 20.63
CA PHE A 110 12.07 7.05 19.52
C PHE A 110 12.70 6.65 18.18
N GLU A 111 11.87 6.22 17.25
CA GLU A 111 12.26 6.08 15.85
C GLU A 111 12.62 7.47 15.27
N PRO A 112 13.63 7.57 14.40
CA PRO A 112 14.01 8.85 13.79
C PRO A 112 12.86 9.52 13.02
N LYS A 113 12.92 10.86 12.93
CA LYS A 113 11.97 11.62 12.13
C LYS A 113 11.98 11.15 10.67
N GLY A 114 10.79 10.90 10.12
CA GLY A 114 10.62 10.47 8.73
C GLY A 114 10.54 8.95 8.52
N VAL A 115 10.67 8.14 9.57
CA VAL A 115 10.39 6.70 9.50
C VAL A 115 8.90 6.48 9.28
N LEU A 116 8.54 5.72 8.25
CA LEU A 116 7.16 5.36 7.93
C LEU A 116 6.55 4.51 9.05
N CYS A 117 5.44 4.97 9.62
CA CYS A 117 4.71 4.25 10.68
C CYS A 117 3.30 3.81 10.24
N ARG A 118 2.75 4.40 9.18
CA ARG A 118 1.50 3.95 8.56
C ARG A 118 1.53 4.17 7.05
N GLU A 119 1.19 3.14 6.30
CA GLU A 119 1.03 3.22 4.84
C GLU A 119 -0.33 3.83 4.47
N ALA A 120 -0.38 4.47 3.30
CA ALA A 120 -1.63 4.94 2.72
C ALA A 120 -2.47 3.74 2.26
N VAL A 121 -3.72 3.66 2.69
CA VAL A 121 -4.60 2.52 2.37
C VAL A 121 -5.22 2.62 0.97
N ASN A 122 -5.28 3.83 0.41
CA ASN A 122 -5.80 4.09 -0.93
C ASN A 122 -5.27 5.42 -1.50
N ASP A 123 -5.67 5.75 -2.74
CA ASP A 123 -5.27 6.99 -3.43
C ASP A 123 -5.70 8.29 -2.74
N CYS A 124 -6.69 8.25 -1.86
CA CYS A 124 -7.19 9.39 -1.09
C CYS A 124 -6.49 9.56 0.26
N ASP A 125 -5.66 8.61 0.65
CA ASP A 125 -5.00 8.57 1.94
C ASP A 125 -3.56 9.10 1.85
N ILE A 126 -2.99 9.52 2.98
CA ILE A 126 -1.63 10.05 3.09
C ILE A 126 -0.85 9.14 4.04
N ALA A 127 0.36 8.75 3.66
CA ALA A 127 1.22 7.96 4.53
C ALA A 127 1.84 8.81 5.66
N GLU A 128 1.88 8.29 6.88
CA GLU A 128 2.40 8.98 8.05
C GLU A 128 3.75 8.47 8.48
N ASN A 129 4.57 9.44 8.90
CA ASN A 129 5.90 9.20 9.41
C ASN A 129 6.00 9.59 10.88
N CYS A 130 6.92 8.93 11.59
CA CYS A 130 7.32 9.26 12.94
C CYS A 130 7.91 10.67 12.98
N THR A 131 7.58 11.41 14.05
CA THR A 131 8.04 12.78 14.27
C THR A 131 9.47 12.85 14.80
N GLY A 132 9.99 11.75 15.35
CA GLY A 132 11.30 11.69 16.02
C GLY A 132 11.28 12.03 17.52
N ASN A 133 10.11 12.42 18.05
CA ASN A 133 9.95 12.88 19.44
C ASN A 133 8.69 12.33 20.12
N SER A 134 8.02 11.34 19.51
CA SER A 134 6.80 10.72 20.00
C SER A 134 6.89 9.21 19.75
N SER A 135 6.35 8.41 20.66
CA SER A 135 6.23 6.96 20.49
C SER A 135 5.02 6.57 19.64
N GLN A 136 4.02 7.45 19.54
CA GLN A 136 2.85 7.28 18.69
C GLN A 136 3.16 7.75 17.27
N CYS A 137 2.57 7.07 16.30
CA CYS A 137 2.55 7.54 14.92
C CYS A 137 1.82 8.90 14.83
N SER A 138 2.15 9.70 13.81
CA SER A 138 1.44 10.95 13.57
C SER A 138 -0.06 10.69 13.36
N PRO A 139 -0.95 11.66 13.68
CA PRO A 139 -2.38 11.49 13.45
C PRO A 139 -2.67 11.08 12.01
N ASN A 140 -3.58 10.12 11.83
CA ASN A 140 -4.02 9.67 10.51
C ASN A 140 -4.77 10.80 9.82
N ILE A 141 -4.20 11.28 8.72
CA ILE A 141 -4.76 12.34 7.89
C ILE A 141 -4.87 11.84 6.45
N HIS A 142 -5.83 12.38 5.71
CA HIS A 142 -6.07 12.01 4.34
C HIS A 142 -6.12 13.26 3.45
N LYS A 143 -6.14 13.07 2.12
CA LYS A 143 -6.30 14.17 1.17
C LYS A 143 -7.63 14.88 1.43
N MET A 144 -7.64 16.21 1.29
CA MET A 144 -8.89 16.97 1.36
C MET A 144 -9.89 16.52 0.27
N ASP A 145 -11.15 16.86 0.49
CA ASP A 145 -12.21 16.55 -0.45
C ASP A 145 -11.98 17.25 -1.79
N GLY A 146 -12.30 16.56 -2.89
CA GLY A 146 -12.13 17.07 -4.25
C GLY A 146 -10.90 16.51 -5.00
N TYR A 147 -9.96 15.86 -4.32
CA TYR A 147 -8.86 15.15 -4.99
C TYR A 147 -9.40 14.01 -5.88
N SER A 148 -8.83 13.83 -7.07
CA SER A 148 -9.17 12.69 -7.93
C SER A 148 -8.52 11.39 -7.44
N CYS A 149 -9.22 10.27 -7.63
CA CYS A 149 -8.77 8.93 -7.27
C CYS A 149 -9.20 7.91 -8.34
N ASP A 150 -8.66 6.69 -8.28
CA ASP A 150 -9.00 5.59 -9.20
C ASP A 150 -8.80 5.99 -10.67
N ASN A 151 -7.62 6.51 -10.99
CA ASN A 151 -7.26 7.00 -12.33
C ASN A 151 -8.22 8.08 -12.89
N ARG A 152 -8.69 9.00 -12.04
CA ARG A 152 -9.68 10.07 -12.36
C ARG A 152 -11.11 9.57 -12.59
N GLN A 153 -11.43 8.34 -12.19
CA GLN A 153 -12.80 7.83 -12.22
C GLN A 153 -13.59 8.17 -10.95
N GLY A 154 -12.90 8.56 -9.87
CA GLY A 154 -13.50 8.94 -8.61
C GLY A 154 -12.99 10.25 -8.05
N ILE A 155 -13.68 10.73 -7.01
CA ILE A 155 -13.29 11.88 -6.21
C ILE A 155 -13.23 11.46 -4.73
N CYS A 156 -12.22 11.95 -4.02
CA CYS A 156 -12.03 11.73 -2.60
C CYS A 156 -13.03 12.57 -1.79
N PHE A 157 -13.74 11.90 -0.88
CA PHE A 157 -14.58 12.52 0.14
C PHE A 157 -14.39 11.78 1.46
N GLY A 158 -13.95 12.49 2.50
CA GLY A 158 -13.71 11.92 3.83
C GLY A 158 -12.75 10.73 3.81
N GLY A 159 -11.67 10.82 3.02
CA GLY A 159 -10.64 9.78 2.89
C GLY A 159 -11.02 8.59 2.01
N ARG A 160 -12.25 8.55 1.49
CA ARG A 160 -12.77 7.47 0.65
C ARG A 160 -12.97 7.94 -0.78
N CYS A 161 -12.66 7.07 -1.75
CA CYS A 161 -12.89 7.38 -3.17
C CYS A 161 -14.33 7.05 -3.57
N LYS A 162 -15.07 8.06 -4.03
CA LYS A 162 -16.45 7.94 -4.51
C LYS A 162 -16.50 7.62 -5.99
N THR A 163 -17.05 6.45 -6.34
CA THR A 163 -17.33 6.04 -7.71
C THR A 163 -18.67 5.29 -7.76
N ARG A 164 -19.36 5.35 -8.91
CA ARG A 164 -20.57 4.53 -9.15
C ARG A 164 -20.29 3.03 -8.98
N ASP A 165 -19.10 2.59 -9.37
CA ASP A 165 -18.70 1.19 -9.31
C ASP A 165 -18.59 0.69 -7.86
N ARG A 166 -17.89 1.44 -7.01
CA ARG A 166 -17.79 1.14 -5.58
C ARG A 166 -19.15 1.22 -4.89
N GLN A 167 -20.03 2.13 -5.30
CA GLN A 167 -21.38 2.21 -4.78
C GLN A 167 -22.20 0.95 -5.13
N CYS A 168 -22.14 0.47 -6.38
CA CYS A 168 -22.79 -0.78 -6.78
C CYS A 168 -22.29 -1.98 -5.94
N LYS A 169 -20.97 -2.08 -5.73
CA LYS A 169 -20.35 -3.13 -4.92
C LYS A 169 -20.71 -3.02 -3.43
N TYR A 170 -20.85 -1.80 -2.92
CA TYR A 170 -21.27 -1.55 -1.55
C TYR A 170 -22.70 -2.05 -1.30
N ILE A 171 -23.62 -1.77 -2.22
CA ILE A 171 -25.04 -2.13 -2.09
C ILE A 171 -25.27 -3.62 -2.39
N TRP A 172 -24.78 -4.11 -3.53
CA TRP A 172 -25.13 -5.45 -4.04
C TRP A 172 -24.08 -6.51 -3.71
N GLY A 173 -22.95 -6.09 -3.15
CA GLY A 173 -21.81 -6.93 -2.80
C GLY A 173 -20.84 -7.17 -3.95
N GLU A 174 -19.63 -7.55 -3.58
CA GLU A 174 -18.71 -8.16 -4.52
C GLU A 174 -19.01 -9.65 -4.56
N ILE A 175 -19.17 -10.22 -5.76
CA ILE A 175 -19.13 -11.66 -5.90
C ILE A 175 -17.67 -12.07 -5.75
N LEU A 176 -17.25 -12.25 -4.49
CA LEU A 176 -15.94 -12.75 -4.14
C LEU A 176 -15.76 -14.12 -4.82
N ILE A 177 -14.91 -14.17 -5.85
CA ILE A 177 -14.30 -15.42 -6.33
C ILE A 177 -13.33 -15.88 -5.24
N LYS A 178 -13.83 -16.25 -4.04
CA LYS A 178 -13.03 -16.89 -2.99
C LYS A 178 -12.74 -18.38 -3.32
N THR A 179 -12.97 -18.83 -4.56
CA THR A 179 -12.67 -20.20 -4.97
C THR A 179 -11.99 -20.21 -6.34
N ILE A 180 -10.67 -20.45 -6.35
CA ILE A 180 -9.82 -21.12 -7.38
C ILE A 180 -8.37 -20.56 -7.45
N LEU A 181 -8.06 -19.33 -6.97
CA LEU A 181 -6.67 -18.81 -7.02
C LEU A 181 -5.81 -19.13 -5.79
N GLN A 182 -6.39 -19.56 -4.66
CA GLN A 182 -5.60 -20.01 -3.50
C GLN A 182 -4.94 -21.38 -3.71
N SER A 183 -5.43 -22.21 -4.65
CA SER A 183 -4.78 -23.47 -5.00
C SER A 183 -3.53 -23.29 -5.87
N SER A 184 -3.42 -22.23 -6.68
CA SER A 184 -2.25 -22.03 -7.55
C SER A 184 -1.02 -21.47 -6.80
N ALA A 185 -1.22 -20.64 -5.77
CA ALA A 185 -0.12 -20.12 -4.96
C ALA A 185 0.43 -21.19 -4.00
N ALA A 186 -0.44 -22.01 -3.40
CA ALA A 186 -0.01 -23.14 -2.57
C ALA A 186 0.75 -24.19 -3.40
N CYS A 187 0.34 -24.45 -4.65
CA CYS A 187 1.05 -25.36 -5.54
C CYS A 187 2.44 -24.84 -5.96
N LEU A 188 2.58 -23.53 -6.21
CA LEU A 188 3.87 -22.92 -6.53
C LEU A 188 4.84 -22.93 -5.33
N GLN A 189 4.33 -22.68 -4.12
CA GLN A 189 5.15 -22.71 -2.90
C GLN A 189 5.66 -24.14 -2.61
N THR A 190 4.83 -25.17 -2.84
CA THR A 190 5.28 -26.57 -2.72
C THR A 190 6.22 -27.02 -3.84
N MET A 191 6.14 -26.47 -5.06
CA MET A 191 7.10 -26.78 -6.13
C MET A 191 8.47 -26.11 -5.92
N ILE A 192 8.52 -24.95 -5.28
CA ILE A 192 9.78 -24.23 -5.02
C ILE A 192 10.55 -24.84 -3.83
N LEU A 193 9.86 -25.46 -2.86
CA LEU A 193 10.50 -26.14 -1.72
C LEU A 193 11.01 -27.56 -2.01
N HIS A 194 10.70 -28.14 -3.18
CA HIS A 194 11.17 -29.48 -3.57
C HIS A 194 12.34 -29.49 -4.57
N LEU A 195 12.93 -28.32 -4.88
CA LEU A 195 14.07 -28.21 -5.81
C LEU A 195 15.40 -27.83 -5.13
N THR A 196 15.47 -27.82 -3.79
CA THR A 196 16.71 -27.47 -3.06
C THR A 196 17.27 -28.58 -2.18
N ASP A 197 16.86 -29.84 -2.35
CA ASP A 197 17.40 -30.96 -1.58
C ASP A 197 17.78 -32.14 -2.49
N TRP A 198 19.08 -32.24 -2.81
CA TRP A 198 19.65 -33.28 -3.68
C TRP A 198 20.07 -34.56 -2.92
N GLU A 199 19.88 -34.67 -1.60
CA GLU A 199 20.38 -35.79 -0.79
C GLU A 199 19.28 -36.68 -0.15
N ALA A 200 18.09 -36.79 -0.75
CA ALA A 200 17.00 -37.63 -0.20
C ALA A 200 16.24 -38.52 -1.20
N LEU A 201 16.87 -38.94 -2.31
CA LEU A 201 16.26 -39.85 -3.31
C LEU A 201 16.84 -41.27 -3.31
N LEU A 202 17.17 -41.84 -2.14
CA LEU A 202 17.68 -43.22 -2.07
C LEU A 202 17.03 -44.16 -1.05
N THR A 203 15.88 -43.80 -0.45
CA THR A 203 15.22 -44.71 0.53
C THR A 203 13.70 -44.87 0.38
N ILE A 204 13.14 -44.72 -0.82
CA ILE A 204 11.73 -45.11 -1.06
C ILE A 204 11.60 -45.81 -2.42
N MET A 205 12.18 -46.99 -2.54
CA MET A 205 11.75 -48.00 -3.50
C MET A 205 11.96 -49.40 -2.93
N VAL A 206 11.09 -49.81 -1.99
CA VAL A 206 10.77 -51.24 -1.82
C VAL A 206 9.27 -51.37 -1.55
N HIS A 207 8.56 -51.67 -2.63
CA HIS A 207 7.43 -52.61 -2.72
C HIS A 207 5.97 -52.12 -2.82
N PRO A 208 5.15 -52.90 -3.56
CA PRO A 208 4.07 -52.41 -4.41
C PRO A 208 2.68 -52.76 -3.86
N CYS A 209 1.65 -52.03 -4.29
CA CYS A 209 0.27 -52.55 -4.38
C CYS A 209 -0.60 -51.62 -5.22
N PHE A 210 -0.82 -51.98 -6.49
CA PHE A 210 -2.15 -51.92 -7.12
C PHE A 210 -2.94 -53.18 -6.64
N PRO A 211 -4.29 -53.30 -6.75
CA PRO A 211 -5.10 -52.77 -7.85
C PRO A 211 -6.56 -52.31 -7.55
N GLY A 212 -7.15 -51.60 -8.53
CA GLY A 212 -8.52 -51.88 -8.99
C GLY A 212 -9.57 -50.78 -8.83
N LEU A 213 -9.92 -50.08 -9.94
CA LEU A 213 -11.23 -50.19 -10.64
C LEU A 213 -11.42 -49.07 -11.68
N GLY A 214 -11.60 -49.49 -12.94
CA GLY A 214 -12.58 -48.90 -13.88
C GLY A 214 -12.25 -47.58 -14.59
N PHE A 215 -11.43 -47.62 -15.65
CA PHE A 215 -11.48 -46.57 -16.68
C PHE A 215 -12.73 -46.75 -17.55
N SER A 216 -13.76 -45.96 -17.27
CA SER A 216 -14.76 -45.57 -18.27
C SER A 216 -14.18 -44.44 -19.11
N LYS A 217 -14.08 -44.65 -20.43
CA LYS A 217 -13.86 -43.57 -21.40
C LYS A 217 -15.12 -42.71 -21.45
N SER A 218 -15.09 -41.50 -20.90
CA SER A 218 -16.04 -40.45 -21.29
C SER A 218 -15.36 -39.07 -21.30
N SER A 219 -15.38 -38.45 -22.47
CA SER A 219 -15.44 -37.02 -22.75
C SER A 219 -14.69 -36.05 -21.82
N SER A 220 -13.71 -35.38 -22.42
CA SER A 220 -13.20 -34.04 -22.07
C SER A 220 -14.06 -33.30 -21.03
N PRO A 221 -13.50 -32.84 -19.89
CA PRO A 221 -14.16 -31.82 -19.11
C PRO A 221 -14.06 -30.54 -19.94
N GLU A 222 -15.14 -30.25 -20.66
CA GLU A 222 -15.42 -28.89 -21.09
C GLU A 222 -15.40 -28.05 -19.81
N LYS A 223 -14.30 -27.32 -19.60
CA LYS A 223 -14.21 -26.32 -18.55
C LYS A 223 -15.30 -25.31 -18.87
N ARG A 224 -16.47 -25.51 -18.29
CA ARG A 224 -17.52 -24.50 -18.25
C ARG A 224 -16.97 -23.41 -17.35
N PHE A 225 -16.20 -22.50 -17.94
CA PHE A 225 -16.01 -21.17 -17.39
C PHE A 225 -17.42 -20.59 -17.28
N VAL A 226 -18.03 -20.74 -16.11
CA VAL A 226 -19.09 -19.82 -15.73
C VAL A 226 -18.37 -18.50 -15.59
N SER A 227 -18.51 -17.63 -16.59
CA SER A 227 -18.16 -16.23 -16.46
C SER A 227 -19.10 -15.64 -15.41
N ILE A 228 -18.74 -15.79 -14.14
CA ILE A 228 -19.39 -15.08 -13.06
C ILE A 228 -18.90 -13.65 -13.20
N SER A 229 -19.75 -12.81 -13.76
CA SER A 229 -19.46 -11.40 -13.97
C SER A 229 -19.58 -10.67 -12.63
N GLU A 230 -18.51 -9.99 -12.24
CA GLU A 230 -18.46 -9.17 -11.02
C GLU A 230 -19.53 -8.07 -11.08
N VAL A 231 -20.08 -7.70 -9.91
CA VAL A 231 -20.95 -6.53 -9.80
C VAL A 231 -20.12 -5.30 -10.16
N SER A 232 -20.63 -4.51 -11.09
CA SER A 232 -19.99 -3.28 -11.53
C SER A 232 -21.00 -2.18 -11.77
N ALA A 233 -20.55 -0.94 -11.89
CA ALA A 233 -21.38 0.10 -12.50
C ALA A 233 -21.79 -0.32 -13.92
N ALA A 234 -23.03 0.02 -14.29
CA ALA A 234 -23.51 -0.16 -15.65
C ALA A 234 -22.82 0.81 -16.61
N ASP A 235 -22.86 0.47 -17.90
CA ASP A 235 -22.32 1.33 -18.95
C ASP A 235 -23.03 2.71 -18.97
N ARG A 236 -22.29 3.77 -19.32
CA ARG A 236 -22.82 5.13 -19.46
C ARG A 236 -24.07 5.17 -20.35
N TYR A 237 -24.17 4.30 -21.35
CA TYR A 237 -25.34 4.19 -22.21
C TYR A 237 -26.63 3.86 -21.45
N CYS A 238 -26.56 3.07 -20.37
CA CYS A 238 -27.71 2.77 -19.52
C CYS A 238 -28.28 4.03 -18.89
N TYR A 239 -27.41 4.87 -18.34
CA TYR A 239 -27.80 6.15 -17.72
C TYR A 239 -28.39 7.11 -18.76
N GLU A 240 -27.73 7.27 -19.91
CA GLU A 240 -28.19 8.18 -20.97
C GLU A 240 -29.51 7.79 -21.62
N LYS A 241 -29.97 6.54 -21.45
CA LYS A 241 -31.27 6.08 -21.93
C LYS A 241 -32.32 6.10 -20.83
N LEU A 242 -32.09 5.40 -19.73
CA LEU A 242 -33.12 5.15 -18.72
C LEU A 242 -33.40 6.40 -17.88
N ASN A 243 -32.37 7.15 -17.46
CA ASN A 243 -32.57 8.27 -16.55
C ASN A 243 -33.31 9.46 -17.19
N ILE A 244 -33.28 9.56 -18.52
CA ILE A 244 -34.05 10.57 -19.27
C ILE A 244 -35.54 10.20 -19.35
N GLU A 245 -35.89 8.92 -19.25
CA GLU A 245 -37.30 8.47 -19.34
C GLU A 245 -38.13 8.98 -18.15
N GLY A 246 -37.52 9.10 -16.96
CA GLY A 246 -38.20 9.54 -15.74
C GLY A 246 -39.26 8.52 -15.32
N THR A 247 -38.84 7.28 -15.15
CA THR A 247 -39.66 6.17 -14.68
C THR A 247 -39.03 5.55 -13.44
N GLU A 248 -39.70 4.59 -12.81
CA GLU A 248 -39.13 3.79 -11.72
C GLU A 248 -37.81 3.10 -12.13
N LYS A 249 -37.60 2.85 -13.43
CA LYS A 249 -36.40 2.21 -13.97
C LYS A 249 -35.22 3.15 -14.19
N GLY A 250 -35.45 4.46 -14.08
CA GLY A 250 -34.45 5.50 -14.32
C GLY A 250 -35.06 6.89 -14.22
N ASN A 251 -34.55 7.69 -13.28
CA ASN A 251 -35.09 9.02 -12.95
C ASN A 251 -34.06 9.84 -12.14
N CYS A 252 -34.36 11.12 -11.87
CA CYS A 252 -33.57 12.03 -11.03
C CYS A 252 -34.29 12.36 -9.72
N GLY A 253 -34.90 11.35 -9.10
CA GLY A 253 -35.66 11.50 -7.87
C GLY A 253 -37.16 11.38 -8.10
N ARG A 254 -37.90 11.61 -7.03
CA ARG A 254 -39.35 11.50 -6.98
C ARG A 254 -39.93 12.78 -6.38
N ASP A 255 -40.88 13.39 -7.09
CA ASP A 255 -41.72 14.47 -6.56
C ASP A 255 -43.11 13.91 -6.28
N LYS A 256 -43.42 13.73 -4.99
CA LYS A 256 -44.66 13.08 -4.51
C LYS A 256 -44.82 11.68 -5.13
N ASP A 257 -45.72 11.52 -6.09
CA ASP A 257 -46.01 10.26 -6.77
C ASP A 257 -45.47 10.20 -8.21
N SER A 258 -44.77 11.24 -8.67
CA SER A 258 -44.20 11.28 -10.01
C SER A 258 -42.69 11.16 -9.97
N TRP A 259 -42.16 10.33 -10.86
CA TRP A 259 -40.73 10.27 -11.15
C TRP A 259 -40.28 11.51 -11.91
N ILE A 260 -39.10 12.02 -11.57
CA ILE A 260 -38.52 13.21 -12.20
C ILE A 260 -37.64 12.77 -13.36
N GLN A 261 -37.90 13.29 -14.56
CA GLN A 261 -37.03 13.08 -15.72
C GLN A 261 -35.69 13.80 -15.52
N CYS A 262 -34.57 13.11 -15.75
CA CYS A 262 -33.27 13.75 -15.71
C CYS A 262 -33.05 14.65 -16.92
N ASN A 263 -32.38 15.78 -16.70
CA ASN A 263 -31.76 16.52 -17.81
C ASN A 263 -30.60 15.71 -18.38
N LYS A 264 -30.27 15.94 -19.65
CA LYS A 264 -29.13 15.28 -20.33
C LYS A 264 -27.79 15.45 -19.60
N GLN A 265 -27.60 16.56 -18.90
CA GLN A 265 -26.38 16.84 -18.13
C GLN A 265 -26.35 16.08 -16.79
N ASP A 266 -27.51 15.77 -16.23
CA ASP A 266 -27.69 15.21 -14.89
C ASP A 266 -27.86 13.68 -14.91
N VAL A 267 -27.90 13.05 -16.08
CA VAL A 267 -28.18 11.60 -16.23
C VAL A 267 -27.24 10.69 -15.43
N LEU A 268 -26.02 11.14 -15.14
CA LEU A 268 -25.04 10.38 -14.34
C LEU A 268 -25.14 10.60 -12.83
N CYS A 269 -26.08 11.43 -12.39
CA CYS A 269 -26.37 11.75 -10.98
C CYS A 269 -27.77 11.30 -10.53
N GLY A 270 -28.56 10.73 -11.44
CA GLY A 270 -29.87 10.18 -11.11
C GLY A 270 -29.80 8.78 -10.51
N TYR A 271 -30.76 7.94 -10.89
CA TYR A 271 -30.88 6.56 -10.46
C TYR A 271 -29.60 5.76 -10.78
N LEU A 272 -29.10 5.02 -9.79
CA LEU A 272 -27.89 4.22 -9.87
C LEU A 272 -28.16 2.95 -10.68
N LEU A 273 -27.36 2.74 -11.72
CA LEU A 273 -27.44 1.58 -12.59
C LEU A 273 -26.17 0.76 -12.49
N CYS A 274 -26.34 -0.52 -12.22
CA CYS A 274 -25.33 -1.53 -12.03
C CYS A 274 -25.52 -2.69 -13.02
N SER A 275 -24.49 -3.52 -13.18
CA SER A 275 -24.55 -4.77 -13.94
C SER A 275 -24.27 -5.96 -13.02
N ASN A 276 -24.92 -7.10 -13.29
CA ASN A 276 -24.73 -8.37 -12.58
C ASN A 276 -25.09 -8.34 -11.08
N ILE A 277 -26.08 -7.52 -10.70
CA ILE A 277 -26.50 -7.41 -9.29
C ILE A 277 -27.19 -8.68 -8.78
N SER A 278 -27.08 -8.91 -7.48
CA SER A 278 -27.83 -9.93 -6.75
C SER A 278 -29.31 -9.51 -6.57
N SER A 279 -30.16 -10.45 -6.15
CA SER A 279 -31.55 -10.15 -5.82
C SER A 279 -31.75 -9.54 -4.43
N VAL A 280 -30.70 -9.47 -3.61
CA VAL A 280 -30.76 -9.03 -2.21
C VAL A 280 -29.59 -8.09 -1.92
N PRO A 281 -29.83 -6.85 -1.46
CA PRO A 281 -28.76 -5.93 -1.08
C PRO A 281 -28.06 -6.39 0.21
N ARG A 282 -26.80 -5.99 0.40
CA ARG A 282 -25.99 -6.25 1.60
C ARG A 282 -26.50 -5.51 2.84
N LEU A 283 -27.07 -4.32 2.63
CA LEU A 283 -27.59 -3.45 3.67
C LEU A 283 -28.89 -2.79 3.22
N GLY A 284 -29.68 -2.34 4.19
CA GLY A 284 -30.96 -1.70 3.93
C GLY A 284 -32.08 -2.66 3.55
N GLU A 285 -33.25 -2.09 3.29
CA GLU A 285 -34.43 -2.78 2.80
C GLU A 285 -34.67 -2.40 1.33
N LEU A 286 -34.97 -3.40 0.50
CA LEU A 286 -35.34 -3.16 -0.89
C LEU A 286 -36.81 -2.70 -0.95
N ASP A 287 -37.03 -1.47 -1.40
CA ASP A 287 -38.35 -0.90 -1.63
C ASP A 287 -38.77 -1.16 -3.10
N GLY A 288 -39.74 -2.05 -3.29
CA GLY A 288 -40.21 -2.47 -4.61
C GLY A 288 -39.41 -3.62 -5.23
N GLU A 289 -39.39 -3.65 -6.57
CA GLU A 289 -38.68 -4.69 -7.34
C GLU A 289 -37.37 -4.17 -7.92
N ILE A 290 -36.43 -5.09 -8.15
CA ILE A 290 -35.22 -4.76 -8.91
C ILE A 290 -35.61 -4.41 -10.35
N THR A 291 -35.24 -3.21 -10.75
CA THR A 291 -35.26 -2.81 -12.15
C THR A 291 -34.21 -3.61 -12.90
N SER A 292 -34.61 -4.29 -13.98
CA SER A 292 -33.67 -4.88 -14.94
C SER A 292 -34.12 -4.59 -16.36
N SER A 293 -33.22 -4.00 -17.14
CA SER A 293 -33.42 -3.64 -18.54
C SER A 293 -32.24 -4.12 -19.37
N VAL A 294 -32.54 -4.72 -20.53
CA VAL A 294 -31.53 -5.14 -21.50
C VAL A 294 -31.63 -4.25 -22.72
N LEU A 295 -30.61 -3.42 -22.94
CA LEU A 295 -30.54 -2.53 -24.10
C LEU A 295 -29.64 -3.14 -25.19
N GLN A 296 -30.05 -2.99 -26.45
CA GLN A 296 -29.31 -3.50 -27.60
C GLN A 296 -28.95 -2.38 -28.58
N PHE A 297 -27.65 -2.12 -28.74
CA PHE A 297 -27.12 -1.24 -29.78
C PHE A 297 -25.76 -1.75 -30.25
N GLY A 298 -25.74 -2.76 -31.14
CA GLY A 298 -24.52 -3.46 -31.58
C GLY A 298 -23.86 -4.32 -30.49
N LYS A 299 -24.05 -3.97 -29.21
CA LYS A 299 -23.68 -4.68 -27.99
C LYS A 299 -24.90 -4.75 -27.07
N VAL A 300 -24.95 -5.79 -26.23
CA VAL A 300 -25.99 -5.98 -25.20
C VAL A 300 -25.51 -5.33 -23.90
N TYR A 301 -26.33 -4.46 -23.32
CA TYR A 301 -26.09 -3.79 -22.04
C TYR A 301 -27.11 -4.24 -21.01
N THR A 302 -26.65 -4.67 -19.84
CA THR A 302 -27.49 -5.03 -18.69
C THR A 302 -27.52 -3.87 -17.70
N CYS A 303 -28.67 -3.22 -17.61
CA CYS A 303 -28.88 -2.06 -16.76
C CYS A 303 -29.82 -2.48 -15.62
N SER A 304 -29.30 -2.63 -14.41
CA SER A 304 -30.10 -3.06 -13.26
C SER A 304 -29.93 -2.13 -12.07
N GLY A 305 -30.94 -1.98 -11.24
CA GLY A 305 -30.90 -1.12 -10.05
C GLY A 305 -32.07 -1.42 -9.11
N GLY A 306 -32.04 -0.86 -7.91
CA GLY A 306 -33.12 -0.99 -6.94
C GLY A 306 -33.08 0.15 -5.93
N HIS A 307 -34.25 0.52 -5.40
CA HIS A 307 -34.37 1.48 -4.29
C HIS A 307 -34.06 0.77 -2.98
N VAL A 308 -32.96 1.15 -2.33
CA VAL A 308 -32.47 0.50 -1.12
C VAL A 308 -32.51 1.52 0.01
N LYS A 309 -33.50 1.38 0.89
CA LYS A 309 -33.76 2.31 1.99
C LYS A 309 -32.96 1.91 3.23
N ILE A 310 -32.24 2.87 3.80
CA ILE A 310 -31.59 2.71 5.12
C ILE A 310 -32.48 3.24 6.23
N ASP A 311 -33.15 4.35 5.96
CA ASP A 311 -34.16 4.99 6.78
C ASP A 311 -35.18 5.66 5.85
N GLU A 312 -36.14 6.43 6.41
CA GLU A 312 -37.22 7.06 5.64
C GLU A 312 -36.70 8.12 4.63
N GLU A 313 -35.52 8.69 4.84
CA GLU A 313 -34.97 9.78 4.01
C GLU A 313 -33.85 9.31 3.09
N THR A 314 -33.13 8.26 3.46
CA THR A 314 -31.90 7.81 2.79
C THR A 314 -32.17 6.65 1.84
N ASP A 315 -32.06 6.92 0.54
CA ASP A 315 -32.17 5.95 -0.55
C ASP A 315 -30.82 5.74 -1.25
N LEU A 316 -30.24 4.56 -1.11
CA LEU A 316 -28.98 4.20 -1.77
C LEU A 316 -29.14 3.87 -3.26
N GLY A 317 -30.37 3.83 -3.78
CA GLY A 317 -30.68 3.61 -5.19
C GLY A 317 -30.32 4.77 -6.11
N TYR A 318 -29.84 5.91 -5.58
CA TYR A 318 -29.38 7.06 -6.34
C TYR A 318 -27.88 7.22 -6.27
N VAL A 319 -27.27 7.81 -7.31
CA VAL A 319 -25.83 8.09 -7.33
C VAL A 319 -25.47 9.02 -6.17
N GLU A 320 -24.51 8.61 -5.34
CA GLU A 320 -24.13 9.34 -4.13
C GLU A 320 -23.54 10.71 -4.45
N ASN A 321 -23.85 11.71 -3.62
CA ASN A 321 -23.25 13.04 -3.67
C ASN A 321 -21.71 12.97 -3.64
N GLY A 322 -21.05 13.84 -4.41
CA GLY A 322 -19.60 13.85 -4.61
C GLY A 322 -19.09 12.91 -5.71
N THR A 323 -19.94 12.04 -6.28
CA THR A 323 -19.54 11.14 -7.37
C THR A 323 -19.31 11.92 -8.67
N PRO A 324 -18.20 11.69 -9.40
CA PRO A 324 -17.93 12.42 -10.64
C PRO A 324 -18.89 12.06 -11.78
N CYS A 325 -19.44 13.07 -12.44
CA CYS A 325 -20.38 12.96 -13.56
C CYS A 325 -19.84 13.54 -14.88
N GLY A 326 -18.67 14.18 -14.84
CA GLY A 326 -17.98 14.69 -16.01
C GLY A 326 -16.62 15.30 -15.66
N PRO A 327 -15.88 15.84 -16.65
CA PRO A 327 -14.62 16.53 -16.38
C PRO A 327 -14.87 17.73 -15.45
N ASN A 328 -14.21 17.75 -14.29
CA ASN A 328 -14.38 18.77 -13.24
C ASN A 328 -15.84 18.95 -12.76
N MET A 329 -16.67 17.91 -12.85
CA MET A 329 -18.07 17.92 -12.40
C MET A 329 -18.39 16.73 -11.51
N VAL A 330 -19.22 16.98 -10.49
CA VAL A 330 -19.61 16.02 -9.45
C VAL A 330 -21.10 16.14 -9.14
N CYS A 331 -21.67 15.05 -8.62
CA CYS A 331 -23.09 14.98 -8.29
C CYS A 331 -23.40 15.69 -6.96
N LEU A 332 -24.47 16.48 -6.95
CA LEU A 332 -25.10 17.04 -5.76
C LEU A 332 -26.60 17.08 -5.97
N ASP A 333 -27.36 16.45 -5.08
CA ASP A 333 -28.83 16.43 -5.08
C ASP A 333 -29.41 16.09 -6.46
N HIS A 334 -28.92 14.98 -7.01
CA HIS A 334 -29.24 14.45 -8.35
C HIS A 334 -28.87 15.36 -9.53
N ARG A 335 -28.02 16.36 -9.33
CA ARG A 335 -27.55 17.28 -10.39
C ARG A 335 -26.05 17.16 -10.62
N CYS A 336 -25.63 17.30 -11.86
CA CYS A 336 -24.22 17.33 -12.22
C CYS A 336 -23.71 18.77 -12.22
N LEU A 337 -22.95 19.14 -11.18
CA LEU A 337 -22.49 20.51 -10.95
C LEU A 337 -20.96 20.60 -11.08
N PRO A 338 -20.42 21.77 -11.50
CA PRO A 338 -18.98 22.02 -11.46
C PRO A 338 -18.43 21.89 -10.05
N ILE A 339 -17.22 21.33 -9.91
CA ILE A 339 -16.53 21.12 -8.63
C ILE A 339 -16.35 22.43 -7.83
N GLU A 340 -16.21 23.57 -8.52
CA GLU A 340 -16.12 24.91 -7.93
C GLU A 340 -17.37 25.30 -7.12
N SER A 341 -18.52 24.71 -7.42
CA SER A 341 -19.79 24.98 -6.72
C SER A 341 -19.79 24.49 -5.28
N PHE A 342 -18.87 23.60 -4.92
CA PHE A 342 -18.77 22.99 -3.59
C PHE A 342 -17.97 23.85 -2.60
N ASN A 343 -17.37 24.96 -3.04
CA ASN A 343 -16.60 25.90 -2.21
C ASN A 343 -15.58 25.20 -1.30
N PHE A 344 -14.79 24.27 -1.86
CA PHE A 344 -13.74 23.58 -1.10
C PHE A 344 -12.75 24.58 -0.50
N SER A 345 -12.39 24.37 0.76
CA SER A 345 -11.35 25.14 1.42
C SER A 345 -9.99 24.83 0.81
N THR A 346 -9.13 25.85 0.71
CA THR A 346 -7.84 25.70 0.04
C THR A 346 -6.68 25.84 1.03
N CYS A 347 -5.66 25.01 0.89
CA CYS A 347 -4.44 25.12 1.70
C CYS A 347 -3.64 26.41 1.41
N PRO A 348 -2.84 26.88 2.38
CA PRO A 348 -1.87 27.96 2.17
C PRO A 348 -0.93 27.71 0.98
N GLY A 349 -0.54 28.79 0.27
CA GLY A 349 0.34 28.70 -0.90
C GLY A 349 -0.27 28.03 -2.13
N THR A 350 -1.59 27.83 -2.14
CA THR A 350 -2.29 27.31 -3.31
C THR A 350 -2.63 28.44 -4.28
N THR A 351 -2.35 28.19 -5.56
CA THR A 351 -2.68 29.04 -6.71
C THR A 351 -3.40 28.19 -7.76
N ASP A 352 -3.89 28.80 -8.84
CA ASP A 352 -4.58 28.10 -9.93
C ASP A 352 -3.76 26.97 -10.58
N THR A 353 -2.44 26.96 -10.38
CA THR A 353 -1.51 26.01 -11.01
C THR A 353 -0.79 25.09 -10.02
N GLN A 354 -0.80 25.42 -8.73
CA GLN A 354 0.01 24.74 -7.72
C GLN A 354 -0.73 24.70 -6.39
N ILE A 355 -0.77 23.53 -5.76
CA ILE A 355 -1.23 23.39 -4.37
C ILE A 355 0.02 23.43 -3.47
N CYS A 356 -0.05 24.08 -2.30
CA CYS A 356 1.06 24.11 -1.32
C CYS A 356 2.43 24.48 -1.95
N SER A 357 2.48 25.61 -2.66
CA SER A 357 3.68 26.15 -3.33
C SER A 357 4.40 25.19 -4.29
N GLY A 358 3.74 24.11 -4.75
CA GLY A 358 4.38 23.13 -5.64
C GLY A 358 5.36 22.18 -4.93
N HIS A 359 5.38 22.14 -3.59
CA HIS A 359 6.34 21.37 -2.79
C HIS A 359 5.76 20.46 -1.69
N GLY A 360 4.56 19.93 -1.88
CA GLY A 360 4.00 18.83 -1.07
C GLY A 360 4.44 17.41 -1.50
N VAL A 361 4.27 16.41 -0.61
CA VAL A 361 4.76 15.03 -0.75
C VAL A 361 4.17 14.29 -1.96
N CYS A 362 5.04 13.79 -2.84
CA CYS A 362 4.75 12.75 -3.82
C CYS A 362 5.04 11.37 -3.19
N CYS A 363 4.07 10.45 -3.19
CA CYS A 363 4.32 9.08 -2.73
C CYS A 363 5.20 8.34 -3.76
N TYR A 364 6.36 7.84 -3.35
CA TYR A 364 7.24 7.04 -4.22
C TYR A 364 6.69 5.61 -4.41
N THR A 365 6.63 5.15 -5.65
CA THR A 365 6.94 3.76 -6.02
C THR A 365 7.69 3.73 -7.35
N LEU A 366 8.77 2.94 -7.39
CA LEU A 366 9.69 2.76 -8.51
C LEU A 366 9.02 2.08 -9.70
N LEU A 367 8.94 2.75 -10.86
CA LEU A 367 9.25 2.22 -12.20
C LEU A 367 8.90 3.28 -13.26
N SER A 368 9.87 3.57 -14.11
CA SER A 368 9.86 4.57 -15.17
C SER A 368 8.59 4.55 -16.03
N PHE A 369 7.65 5.49 -15.83
CA PHE A 369 6.83 6.20 -16.84
C PHE A 369 6.02 7.29 -16.09
N VAL A 370 6.01 8.52 -16.62
CA VAL A 370 5.58 9.77 -15.94
C VAL A 370 4.06 9.83 -15.72
N LEU A 371 3.60 10.35 -14.56
CA LEU A 371 2.62 11.45 -14.38
C LEU A 371 1.94 11.41 -12.98
N ALA A 372 2.46 12.15 -12.00
CA ALA A 372 1.73 12.67 -10.82
C ALA A 372 2.66 13.47 -9.89
N GLU A 373 3.02 14.69 -10.29
CA GLU A 373 3.50 15.73 -9.38
C GLU A 373 2.30 16.17 -8.53
N TYR A 374 2.14 15.65 -7.32
CA TYR A 374 1.11 16.18 -6.44
C TYR A 374 1.67 16.50 -5.08
N THR A 375 1.59 17.78 -4.80
CA THR A 375 1.56 18.34 -3.48
C THR A 375 0.21 18.02 -2.83
N VAL A 376 0.23 17.73 -1.52
CA VAL A 376 -0.96 17.25 -0.84
C VAL A 376 -1.44 18.23 0.23
N CYS A 377 -2.67 18.72 0.05
CA CYS A 377 -3.43 19.38 1.10
C CYS A 377 -4.23 18.32 1.87
N SER A 378 -4.04 18.28 3.19
CA SER A 378 -4.74 17.35 4.08
C SER A 378 -6.15 17.81 4.39
N ASN A 379 -6.97 16.90 4.93
CA ASN A 379 -8.31 17.18 5.44
C ASN A 379 -8.33 18.18 6.62
N GLU A 380 -7.19 18.44 7.26
CA GLU A 380 -7.05 19.49 8.27
C GLU A 380 -6.67 20.87 7.66
N ILE A 381 -6.70 21.02 6.34
CA ILE A 381 -6.28 22.23 5.60
C ILE A 381 -4.82 22.60 5.91
N LYS A 382 -3.97 21.58 6.02
CA LYS A 382 -2.52 21.71 6.19
C LYS A 382 -1.78 21.08 5.04
N CYS A 383 -0.72 21.73 4.61
CA CYS A 383 0.17 21.21 3.58
C CYS A 383 1.08 20.11 4.15
N VAL A 384 1.16 18.98 3.45
CA VAL A 384 2.11 17.90 3.74
C VAL A 384 3.31 18.07 2.81
N CYS A 385 4.42 18.61 3.31
CA CYS A 385 5.58 19.04 2.52
C CYS A 385 6.52 17.91 2.10
N ASP A 386 7.06 18.01 0.88
CA ASP A 386 8.07 17.10 0.33
C ASP A 386 9.38 17.19 1.12
N ARG A 387 10.23 16.18 0.93
CA ARG A 387 11.56 16.11 1.50
C ARG A 387 12.32 17.40 1.15
N PHE A 388 12.85 18.06 2.17
CA PHE A 388 13.57 19.36 2.10
C PHE A 388 12.71 20.63 2.03
N TRP A 389 11.38 20.51 2.08
CA TRP A 389 10.48 21.65 2.14
C TRP A 389 9.71 21.69 3.46
N GLY A 390 9.36 22.90 3.90
CA GLY A 390 8.66 23.13 5.16
C GLY A 390 8.02 24.51 5.19
N GLY A 391 7.47 24.87 6.35
CA GLY A 391 6.56 26.01 6.48
C GLY A 391 5.12 25.62 6.17
N ASP A 392 4.17 26.47 6.55
CA ASP A 392 2.73 26.16 6.46
C ASP A 392 2.23 25.99 5.01
N ASP A 393 2.95 26.60 4.06
CA ASP A 393 2.66 26.58 2.62
C ASP A 393 3.70 25.80 1.79
N CYS A 394 4.65 25.11 2.45
CA CYS A 394 5.79 24.43 1.84
C CYS A 394 6.72 25.31 0.98
N SER A 395 6.73 26.64 1.17
CA SER A 395 7.59 27.55 0.39
C SER A 395 9.04 27.61 0.88
N SER A 396 9.31 27.16 2.11
CA SER A 396 10.63 27.28 2.72
C SER A 396 11.47 26.03 2.53
N ARG A 397 12.69 26.17 2.02
CA ARG A 397 13.66 25.07 2.05
C ARG A 397 14.19 24.87 3.45
N ILE A 398 14.03 23.66 3.97
CA ILE A 398 14.66 23.25 5.22
C ILE A 398 16.16 23.11 4.95
N LYS A 399 16.92 24.14 5.33
CA LYS A 399 18.37 24.07 5.45
C LYS A 399 18.66 23.43 6.80
N ASP A 400 18.74 22.10 6.82
CA ASP A 400 19.48 21.23 7.76
C ASP A 400 18.92 19.79 7.54
N ASP A 401 19.71 18.72 7.33
CA ASP A 401 20.99 18.48 7.97
C ASP A 401 21.94 17.53 7.20
N VAL A 402 23.18 17.99 7.07
CA VAL A 402 24.38 17.21 6.74
C VAL A 402 24.74 16.20 7.86
N TYR A 403 23.95 16.15 8.95
CA TYR A 403 24.12 15.22 10.07
C TYR A 403 23.59 13.79 9.82
N PHE A 404 22.49 13.60 9.09
CA PHE A 404 21.94 12.24 8.85
C PHE A 404 22.84 11.39 7.97
N TYR A 405 23.54 12.01 7.01
CA TYR A 405 24.48 11.30 6.15
C TYR A 405 25.79 10.97 6.88
N LYS A 406 26.27 11.84 7.78
CA LYS A 406 27.50 11.59 8.54
C LYS A 406 27.37 10.39 9.50
N ASP A 407 26.25 10.24 10.19
CA ASP A 407 26.11 9.14 11.16
C ASP A 407 25.90 7.77 10.49
N ALA A 408 25.19 7.75 9.34
CA ALA A 408 25.05 6.55 8.51
C ALA A 408 26.35 6.13 7.83
N ILE A 409 27.15 7.09 7.32
CA ILE A 409 28.48 6.78 6.77
C ILE A 409 29.41 6.29 7.86
N ASN A 410 29.44 6.92 9.03
CA ASN A 410 30.36 6.50 10.10
C ASN A 410 30.06 5.07 10.58
N LYS A 411 28.78 4.69 10.69
CA LYS A 411 28.38 3.30 11.00
C LYS A 411 28.68 2.33 9.84
N GLY A 412 28.48 2.75 8.59
CA GLY A 412 28.84 1.97 7.40
C GLY A 412 30.35 1.71 7.31
N VAL A 413 31.17 2.75 7.45
CA VAL A 413 32.64 2.69 7.36
C VAL A 413 33.25 1.84 8.48
N VAL A 414 32.71 1.89 9.71
CA VAL A 414 33.16 1.00 10.80
C VAL A 414 32.85 -0.46 10.48
N SER A 415 31.67 -0.74 9.92
CA SER A 415 31.26 -2.10 9.56
C SER A 415 32.11 -2.70 8.43
N THR A 416 32.40 -1.93 7.37
CA THR A 416 33.21 -2.40 6.24
C THR A 416 34.67 -2.63 6.63
N ASN A 417 35.24 -1.77 7.49
CA ASN A 417 36.62 -1.92 7.97
C ASN A 417 36.79 -3.15 8.88
N ILE A 418 35.78 -3.48 9.69
CA ILE A 418 35.78 -4.71 10.50
C ILE A 418 35.73 -5.95 9.62
N ILE A 419 34.91 -5.95 8.56
CA ILE A 419 34.80 -7.07 7.62
C ILE A 419 36.12 -7.30 6.86
N ILE A 420 36.76 -6.23 6.37
CA ILE A 420 38.05 -6.32 5.67
C ILE A 420 39.14 -6.85 6.62
N GLY A 421 39.15 -6.38 7.88
CA GLY A 421 40.07 -6.87 8.90
C GLY A 421 39.88 -8.36 9.22
N ALA A 422 38.63 -8.83 9.31
CA ALA A 422 38.32 -10.24 9.55
C ALA A 422 38.72 -11.14 8.37
N ILE A 423 38.50 -10.69 7.12
CA ILE A 423 38.90 -11.43 5.91
C ILE A 423 40.43 -11.49 5.79
N ALA A 424 41.12 -10.37 6.01
CA ALA A 424 42.59 -10.35 5.98
C ALA A 424 43.20 -11.23 7.10
N GLY A 425 42.63 -11.18 8.30
CA GLY A 425 43.06 -12.01 9.43
C GLY A 425 42.85 -13.51 9.18
N THR A 426 41.70 -13.90 8.64
CA THR A 426 41.42 -15.31 8.31
C THR A 426 42.33 -15.85 7.21
N ILE A 427 42.60 -15.07 6.16
CA ILE A 427 43.55 -15.45 5.10
C ILE A 427 44.96 -15.65 5.66
N LEU A 428 45.41 -14.79 6.56
CA LEU A 428 46.75 -14.85 7.14
C LEU A 428 46.92 -16.08 8.06
N VAL A 429 45.88 -16.39 8.84
CA VAL A 429 45.84 -17.61 9.67
C VAL A 429 45.84 -18.87 8.80
N LEU A 430 45.02 -18.92 7.74
CA LEU A 430 44.98 -20.05 6.81
C LEU A 430 46.32 -20.26 6.09
N ALA A 431 46.98 -19.18 5.67
CA ALA A 431 48.31 -19.25 5.06
C ALA A 431 49.37 -19.81 6.02
N LEU A 432 49.32 -19.45 7.31
CA LEU A 432 50.20 -20.01 8.34
C LEU A 432 49.91 -21.49 8.59
N VAL A 433 48.65 -21.89 8.68
CA VAL A 433 48.26 -23.30 8.87
C VAL A 433 48.71 -24.15 7.66
N LEU A 434 48.52 -23.65 6.44
CA LEU A 434 48.98 -24.32 5.22
C LEU A 434 50.51 -24.37 5.14
N GLY A 435 51.20 -23.32 5.57
CA GLY A 435 52.66 -23.31 5.62
C GLY A 435 53.23 -24.32 6.62
N ILE A 436 52.62 -24.42 7.81
CA ILE A 436 53.05 -25.36 8.87
C ILE A 436 52.74 -26.81 8.45
N THR A 437 51.56 -27.05 7.88
CA THR A 437 51.21 -28.39 7.39
C THR A 437 52.10 -28.81 6.22
N ALA A 438 52.34 -27.94 5.23
CA ALA A 438 53.24 -28.21 4.11
C ALA A 438 54.70 -28.45 4.56
N TRP A 439 55.16 -27.77 5.62
CA TRP A 439 56.48 -28.01 6.19
C TRP A 439 56.57 -29.34 6.95
N GLY A 440 55.48 -29.76 7.59
CA GLY A 440 55.33 -31.07 8.22
C GLY A 440 55.30 -32.24 7.22
N TYR A 441 54.73 -32.04 6.02
CA TYR A 441 54.63 -33.08 4.99
C TYR A 441 55.93 -33.34 4.21
N ASN A 442 56.99 -32.54 4.41
CA ASN A 442 58.28 -32.78 3.74
C ASN A 442 59.27 -33.63 4.56
N LYS A 443 58.78 -34.32 5.60
CA LYS A 443 59.47 -35.45 6.23
C LYS A 443 58.49 -36.59 6.46
N ASN A 444 58.61 -37.62 5.62
CA ASN A 444 57.95 -38.93 5.67
C ASN A 444 56.60 -39.03 4.96
N PHE A 445 56.62 -39.20 3.63
CA PHE A 445 56.00 -40.38 3.01
C PHE A 445 56.46 -40.50 1.54
N ILE A 446 57.62 -41.11 1.33
CA ILE A 446 57.81 -41.96 0.16
C ILE A 446 57.10 -43.26 0.51
N ARG A 447 56.29 -43.77 -0.44
CA ARG A 447 55.73 -45.14 -0.54
C ARG A 447 54.30 -45.30 -0.01
N TYR A 448 53.50 -46.07 -0.76
CA TYR A 448 52.04 -46.28 -0.71
C TYR A 448 51.25 -45.19 -1.46
N MET A 449 50.46 -45.47 -2.51
CA MET A 449 49.97 -46.75 -3.01
C MET A 449 49.47 -46.54 -4.46
N PHE A 450 50.10 -47.25 -5.41
CA PHE A 450 49.50 -47.57 -6.71
C PHE A 450 48.39 -48.60 -6.48
N TYR A 451 47.18 -48.37 -7.01
CA TYR A 451 46.31 -49.36 -7.67
C TYR A 451 45.06 -48.67 -8.26
N CYS A 452 45.13 -48.36 -9.57
CA CYS A 452 44.20 -48.69 -10.69
C CYS A 452 42.64 -48.68 -10.57
N PRO A 453 41.89 -48.59 -11.70
CA PRO A 453 40.95 -47.49 -12.01
C PRO A 453 39.56 -47.94 -12.55
N CYS A 454 38.64 -47.00 -12.84
CA CYS A 454 37.49 -47.06 -13.79
C CYS A 454 36.84 -45.66 -13.82
N VAL A 455 37.03 -44.77 -14.81
CA VAL A 455 36.42 -44.67 -16.16
C VAL A 455 34.89 -44.83 -16.19
N LEU A 456 34.14 -43.72 -16.25
CA LEU A 456 33.21 -43.40 -17.37
C LEU A 456 32.52 -42.03 -17.25
N HIS A 457 32.53 -41.35 -18.39
CA HIS A 457 31.90 -40.08 -18.79
C HIS A 457 30.36 -40.09 -18.67
N THR A 458 29.73 -38.92 -18.44
CA THR A 458 28.76 -38.30 -19.39
C THR A 458 28.22 -36.94 -18.87
N ASP A 459 28.69 -35.87 -19.51
CA ASP A 459 27.98 -34.69 -20.03
C ASP A 459 26.84 -34.03 -19.21
N ASN A 460 27.10 -32.88 -18.57
CA ASN A 460 26.73 -31.55 -19.10
C ASN A 460 27.02 -30.38 -18.13
N VAL A 461 27.45 -29.25 -18.72
CA VAL A 461 27.57 -27.87 -18.19
C VAL A 461 28.87 -27.47 -17.45
N ILE A 462 29.96 -27.36 -18.22
CA ILE A 462 30.90 -26.22 -18.11
C ILE A 462 31.10 -25.63 -19.50
N ILE A 463 30.50 -24.47 -19.76
CA ILE A 463 31.03 -23.47 -20.70
C ILE A 463 30.78 -22.09 -20.09
N PHE A 464 31.84 -21.46 -19.58
CA PHE A 464 32.25 -20.12 -20.01
C PHE A 464 33.64 -19.82 -19.44
N LEU A 465 34.67 -20.53 -19.91
CA LEU A 465 36.06 -20.09 -19.82
C LEU A 465 36.92 -20.90 -20.80
N SER A 466 36.88 -20.51 -22.08
CA SER A 466 37.88 -20.93 -23.07
C SER A 466 37.97 -19.85 -24.14
N LEU A 467 39.11 -19.16 -24.21
CA LEU A 467 39.82 -18.82 -25.45
C LEU A 467 41.09 -18.01 -25.10
N LEU A 468 42.06 -18.72 -24.54
CA LEU A 468 43.48 -18.40 -24.67
C LEU A 468 44.18 -19.68 -25.12
N PHE A 469 45.09 -19.54 -26.08
CA PHE A 469 45.98 -20.55 -26.67
C PHE A 469 45.45 -21.35 -27.87
N LEU A 470 45.57 -20.74 -29.05
CA LEU A 470 46.36 -21.31 -30.16
C LEU A 470 46.97 -20.15 -30.97
N TRP A 471 48.17 -19.70 -30.61
CA TRP A 471 49.28 -19.53 -31.56
C TRP A 471 50.58 -19.24 -30.80
N LYS A 472 51.55 -20.14 -30.96
CA LYS A 472 52.94 -20.01 -30.55
C LYS A 472 53.76 -19.81 -31.84
N GLU A 473 54.87 -19.06 -31.70
CA GLU A 473 55.95 -18.77 -32.67
C GLU A 473 55.73 -17.50 -33.53
N THR A 474 56.64 -16.51 -33.60
CA THR A 474 58.07 -16.44 -33.26
C THR A 474 58.52 -14.97 -33.13
N THR A 475 59.56 -14.77 -32.31
CA THR A 475 60.60 -13.71 -32.35
C THR A 475 60.21 -12.23 -32.25
N GLU A 476 61.00 -11.28 -31.78
CA GLU A 476 62.15 -11.16 -30.87
C GLU A 476 62.42 -9.63 -30.87
N ASP A 477 62.81 -9.10 -29.71
CA ASP A 477 63.63 -7.90 -29.55
C ASP A 477 63.10 -6.45 -29.69
N ARG A 478 63.42 -5.73 -28.59
CA ARG A 478 63.71 -4.30 -28.40
C ARG A 478 62.50 -3.36 -28.38
N GLY A 479 62.29 -2.58 -27.32
CA GLY A 479 63.27 -1.96 -26.44
C GLY A 479 63.10 -0.45 -26.54
N ASN A 480 62.34 0.09 -25.58
CA ASN A 480 62.54 1.35 -24.87
C ASN A 480 63.07 2.60 -25.64
N ILE A 481 62.35 3.72 -25.54
CA ILE A 481 62.79 4.99 -24.92
C ILE A 481 61.80 6.11 -25.29
N GLY A 482 61.34 6.82 -24.26
CA GLY A 482 60.45 7.97 -24.38
C GLY A 482 61.15 9.27 -24.80
N GLY A 483 60.36 10.34 -24.98
CA GLY A 483 60.91 11.68 -25.15
C GLY A 483 59.99 12.69 -25.83
N ASN A 484 59.08 13.27 -25.05
CA ASN A 484 58.94 14.72 -24.85
C ASN A 484 58.98 15.68 -26.08
N ARG A 485 57.87 16.38 -26.38
CA ARG A 485 57.73 17.87 -26.44
C ARG A 485 56.73 18.43 -27.47
N LYS A 486 55.94 19.39 -26.95
CA LYS A 486 55.52 20.71 -27.51
C LYS A 486 54.38 20.81 -28.56
N LYS A 487 53.29 21.45 -28.07
CA LYS A 487 52.49 22.59 -28.60
C LYS A 487 52.71 22.99 -30.07
N VAL A 488 51.61 23.20 -30.82
CA VAL A 488 51.25 24.47 -31.51
C VAL A 488 49.72 24.60 -31.68
N ARG A 489 49.26 25.85 -31.61
CA ARG A 489 47.90 26.45 -31.69
C ARG A 489 47.17 26.28 -33.05
N GLY A 490 45.83 26.34 -33.01
CA GLY A 490 44.95 26.73 -34.13
C GLY A 490 43.64 27.34 -33.60
N LYS A 491 43.15 28.40 -34.22
CA LYS A 491 42.19 29.40 -33.70
C LYS A 491 40.70 29.07 -33.96
N ARG A 492 39.83 29.76 -33.19
CA ARG A 492 38.36 30.02 -33.33
C ARG A 492 37.98 30.48 -34.77
N PHE A 493 36.74 30.48 -35.29
CA PHE A 493 35.45 30.97 -34.75
C PHE A 493 34.25 30.68 -35.72
N ARG A 494 33.02 30.52 -35.15
CA ARG A 494 31.63 30.81 -35.67
C ARG A 494 31.05 30.11 -36.93
N PRO A 495 29.84 29.51 -36.83
CA PRO A 495 28.91 29.37 -37.95
C PRO A 495 27.89 30.52 -38.01
N ARG A 496 27.47 30.83 -39.25
CA ARG A 496 26.52 31.85 -39.69
C ARG A 496 25.17 31.19 -40.00
N SER A 497 24.12 31.98 -39.82
CA SER A 497 22.70 31.79 -40.14
C SER A 497 22.38 31.30 -41.56
N ASN A 498 21.21 30.65 -41.71
CA ASN A 498 20.07 31.00 -42.59
C ASN A 498 19.00 29.88 -42.47
N SER A 499 17.71 30.18 -42.22
CA SER A 499 16.66 30.59 -43.21
C SER A 499 16.48 29.48 -44.25
N THR A 500 15.32 28.91 -44.58
CA THR A 500 13.87 29.23 -44.57
C THR A 500 13.21 27.93 -45.08
N GLU A 501 12.02 27.50 -44.69
CA GLU A 501 10.66 28.02 -44.96
C GLU A 501 9.68 27.35 -43.99
#